data_AF-A0A2Z6ANX6-F1
#
_entry.id   AF-A0A2Z6ANX6-F1
#
_cell.length_a   1.000
_cell.length_b   1.000
_cell.length_c   1.000
_cell.angle_alpha   90.00
_cell.angle_beta   90.00
_cell.angle_gamma   90.00
#
_symmetry.space_group_name_H-M   'P 1'
#
loop_
_entity.id
_entity.type
_entity.pdbx_description
1 polymer ?
#
loop_
_entity_poly.entity_id
_entity_poly.type
_entity_poly.pdbx_seq_one_letter_code
_entity_poly.pdbx_strand_id
1 'polypeptide(L)' 'MQNGYVESFNGRMRDELLNETLFLSLDHARVVISA' A
#
# COMPACT_ATOMS: atom_id res chain seq x y z
N MET A 1 10.61 15.47 -11.95
CA MET A 1 9.25 15.21 -12.46
C MET A 1 8.95 13.71 -12.60
N GLN A 2 9.91 12.84 -12.94
CA GLN A 2 9.68 11.37 -13.05
C GLN A 2 9.35 10.67 -11.72
N ASN A 3 9.89 11.13 -10.59
CA ASN A 3 9.66 10.50 -9.28
C ASN A 3 8.27 10.79 -8.69
N GLY A 4 7.59 11.84 -9.17
CA GLY A 4 6.33 12.31 -8.58
C GLY A 4 5.18 11.32 -8.72
N TYR A 5 5.18 10.50 -9.78
CA TYR A 5 4.19 9.43 -9.94
C TYR A 5 4.42 8.30 -8.93
N VAL A 6 5.68 7.88 -8.76
CA VAL A 6 6.05 6.83 -7.79
C VAL A 6 5.82 7.31 -6.36
N GLU A 7 6.16 8.56 -6.07
CA GLU A 7 5.93 9.17 -4.76
C GLU A 7 4.44 9.31 -4.45
N SER A 8 3.62 9.75 -5.42
CA SER A 8 2.16 9.85 -5.27
C SER A 8 1.51 8.47 -5.09
N PHE A 9 1.92 7.48 -5.89
CA PHE A 9 1.45 6.10 -5.76
C PHE A 9 1.79 5.52 -4.38
N ASN A 10 3.05 5.65 -3.96
CA ASN A 10 3.50 5.14 -2.67
C ASN A 10 2.85 5.88 -1.49
N GLY A 11 2.57 7.18 -1.63
CA GLY A 11 1.82 7.96 -0.64
C GLY A 11 0.42 7.40 -0.46
N ARG A 12 -0.34 7.30 -1.56
CA ARG A 12 -1.71 6.77 -1.54
C ARG A 12 -1.79 5.33 -1.06
N MET A 13 -0.87 4.45 -1.48
CA MET A 13 -0.84 3.07 -1.01
C MET A 13 -0.62 2.98 0.51
N ARG A 14 0.21 3.85 1.08
CA ARG A 14 0.40 3.89 2.54
C ARG A 14 -0.84 4.38 3.25
N ASP A 15 -1.39 5.50 2.80
CA ASP A 15 -2.49 6.17 3.50
C ASP A 15 -3.82 5.44 3.35
N GLU A 16 -4.12 4.91 2.16
CA GLU A 16 -5.42 4.28 1.87
C GLU A 16 -5.44 2.78 2.21
N LEU A 17 -4.28 2.11 2.30
CA LEU A 17 -4.20 0.67 2.53
C LEU A 17 -3.40 0.31 3.78
N LEU A 18 -2.09 0.63 3.80
CA LEU A 18 -1.19 0.09 4.82
C LEU A 18 -1.40 0.69 6.22
N ASN A 19 -1.82 1.95 6.31
CA ASN A 19 -2.03 2.65 7.59
C ASN A 19 -3.43 2.41 8.18
N GLU A 20 -4.43 2.14 7.33
CA GLU A 20 -5.83 1.94 7.75
C GLU A 20 -6.22 0.47 7.90
N THR A 21 -5.43 -0.46 7.34
CA THR A 21 -5.72 -1.91 7.39
C THR A 21 -4.83 -2.62 8.40
N LEU A 22 -5.43 -3.32 9.37
CA LEU A 22 -4.70 -4.24 10.24
C LEU A 22 -4.44 -5.58 9.54
N PHE A 23 -3.18 -5.90 9.30
CA PHE A 23 -2.80 -7.21 8.76
C PHE A 23 -2.56 -8.23 9.87
N LEU A 24 -3.37 -9.29 9.88
CA LEU A 24 -3.28 -10.39 10.84
C LEU A 24 -2.08 -11.31 10.59
N SER A 25 -1.57 -11.36 9.36
CA SER A 25 -0.40 -12.16 8.98
C SER A 25 0.23 -11.62 7.68
N LEU A 26 1.46 -12.04 7.39
CA LEU A 26 2.14 -11.70 6.13
C LEU A 26 1.43 -12.26 4.89
N ASP A 27 0.79 -13.42 5.02
CA ASP A 27 0.01 -14.03 3.93
C ASP A 27 -1.23 -13.20 3.61
N HIS A 28 -1.97 -12.80 4.64
CA HIS A 28 -3.12 -11.91 4.48
C HIS A 28 -2.72 -10.57 3.83
N ALA A 29 -1.59 -9.99 4.25
CA ALA A 29 -1.06 -8.77 3.62
C ALA A 29 -0.75 -8.96 2.13
N ARG A 30 -0.15 -10.09 1.75
CA ARG A 30 0.17 -10.39 0.34
C ARG A 30 -1.07 -10.49 -0.52
N VAL A 31 -2.10 -11.18 -0.04
CA VAL A 31 -3.39 -11.30 -0.76
C VAL A 31 -4.01 -9.93 -0.96
N VAL A 32 -4.12 -9.13 0.11
CA VAL A 32 -4.75 -7.80 0.08
C VAL A 32 -4.00 -6.81 -0.82
N ILE A 33 -2.66 -6.84 -0.82
CA ILE A 33 -1.84 -5.96 -1.68
C ILE A 33 -1.86 -6.39 -3.16
N SER A 34 -2.12 -7.67 -3.43
CA SER A 34 -2.13 -8.22 -4.80
C SER A 34 -3.46 -8.08 -5.54
N ALA A 35 -4.51 -7.63 -4.87
CA ALA A 35 -5.86 -7.42 -5.42
C ALA A 35 -6.00 -6.02 -6.05
#